data_AF-A0A957PE86-F1
#
_entry.id   AF-A0A957PE86-F1
#
_cell.length_a   1.000
_cell.length_b   1.000
_cell.length_c   1.000
_cell.angle_alpha   90.00
_cell.angle_beta   90.00
_cell.angle_gamma   90.00
#
_symmetry.space_group_name_H-M   'P 1'
#
loop_
_entity.id
_entity.type
_entity.pdbx_description
1 polymer ?
#
loop_
_entity_poly.entity_id
_entity_poly.type
_entity_poly.pdbx_seq_one_letter_code
_entity_poly.pdbx_strand_id
1 'polypeptide(L)'
;VIDGANIFHKGELAHMHGVLDAAFDLLGDDIVMAHAKDLDHDGEAGKLAAGTGLLDFDHYIGLLRGIGFDGVILLHGLTEEQAPGCIQFLRGKLM
;
A
#
# COMPACT_ATOMS: atom_id res chain seq x y z
N VAL A 1 -2.73 8.72 -8.27
CA VAL A 1 -1.86 7.59 -7.85
C VAL A 1 -1.86 7.58 -6.34
N ILE A 2 -2.17 6.45 -5.70
CA ILE A 2 -2.07 6.29 -4.25
C ILE A 2 -0.85 5.46 -3.87
N ASP A 3 -0.28 5.74 -2.71
CA ASP A 3 0.85 5.00 -2.16
C ASP A 3 0.65 4.82 -0.65
N GLY A 4 0.09 3.67 -0.27
CA GLY A 4 -0.29 3.39 1.12
C GLY A 4 0.85 3.53 2.12
N ALA A 5 2.11 3.31 1.72
CA ALA A 5 3.25 3.42 2.64
C ALA A 5 3.80 4.85 2.79
N ASN A 6 3.24 5.84 2.08
CA ASN A 6 3.75 7.21 2.06
C ASN A 6 2.86 8.22 2.80
N ILE A 7 1.72 7.79 3.35
CA ILE A 7 0.70 8.70 3.87
C ILE A 7 0.71 8.86 5.40
N PHE A 8 1.49 8.07 6.13
CA PHE A 8 1.53 8.12 7.59
C PHE A 8 2.55 9.14 8.09
N HIS A 9 2.08 10.16 8.79
CA HIS A 9 2.92 11.04 9.58
C HIS A 9 3.34 10.39 10.89
N LYS A 10 4.35 10.97 11.54
CA LYS A 10 4.91 10.43 12.78
C LYS A 10 3.83 10.22 13.85
N GLY A 11 3.71 8.99 14.34
CA GLY A 11 2.73 8.57 15.36
C GLY A 11 1.39 8.06 14.81
N GLU A 12 1.18 8.02 13.49
CA GLU A 12 -0.08 7.62 12.87
C GLU A 12 -0.14 6.14 12.49
N LEU A 13 0.97 5.39 12.54
CA LEU A 13 0.96 3.97 12.18
C LEU A 13 0.04 3.14 13.10
N ALA A 14 -0.09 3.55 14.36
CA ALA A 14 -1.04 2.93 15.31
C ALA A 14 -2.51 3.15 14.90
N HIS A 15 -2.78 4.09 13.99
CA HIS A 15 -4.09 4.45 13.45
C HIS A 15 -4.20 4.12 11.96
N MET A 16 -3.38 3.19 11.46
CA MET A 16 -3.20 2.87 10.05
C MET A 16 -4.51 2.77 9.26
N HIS A 17 -5.48 1.99 9.74
CA HIS A 17 -6.76 1.80 9.06
C HIS A 17 -7.52 3.12 8.93
N GLY A 18 -7.62 3.91 10.01
CA GLY A 18 -8.31 5.21 9.95
C GLY A 18 -7.66 6.21 8.98
N VAL A 19 -6.33 6.18 8.85
CA VAL A 19 -5.62 7.03 7.88
C VAL A 19 -5.86 6.54 6.44
N LEU A 20 -5.82 5.23 6.21
CA LEU A 20 -6.11 4.64 4.91
C LEU A 20 -7.56 4.88 4.50
N ASP A 21 -8.53 4.58 5.37
CA ASP A 21 -9.95 4.82 5.18
C ASP A 21 -10.19 6.28 4.77
N ALA A 22 -9.65 7.24 5.54
CA ALA A 22 -9.79 8.66 5.22
C ALA A 22 -9.18 9.03 3.86
N ALA A 23 -8.05 8.44 3.49
CA ALA A 23 -7.43 8.70 2.19
C ALA A 23 -8.31 8.19 1.03
N PHE A 24 -8.91 7.00 1.17
CA PHE A 24 -9.79 6.43 0.17
C PHE A 24 -11.16 7.13 0.10
N ASP A 25 -11.71 7.56 1.23
CA ASP A 25 -12.93 8.37 1.27
C ASP A 25 -12.74 9.72 0.55
N LEU A 26 -11.55 10.32 0.66
CA LEU A 26 -11.26 11.62 0.06
C LEU A 26 -10.89 11.55 -1.42
N LEU A 27 -10.17 10.50 -1.82
CA LEU A 27 -9.50 10.45 -3.13
C LEU A 27 -9.91 9.25 -3.99
N GLY A 28 -10.73 8.34 -3.47
CA GLY A 28 -11.05 7.03 -4.08
C GLY A 28 -11.37 7.11 -5.57
N ASP A 29 -12.29 8.00 -5.94
CA ASP A 29 -12.77 8.17 -7.32
C ASP A 29 -11.67 8.65 -8.29
N ASP A 30 -10.59 9.25 -7.79
CA ASP A 30 -9.46 9.77 -8.57
C ASP A 30 -8.24 8.82 -8.58
N ILE A 31 -8.32 7.67 -7.88
CA ILE A 31 -7.22 6.70 -7.83
C ILE A 31 -7.19 5.84 -9.10
N VAL A 32 -6.29 6.17 -10.01
CA VAL A 32 -6.07 5.42 -11.27
C VAL A 32 -4.88 4.44 -11.24
N MET A 33 -4.06 4.50 -10.20
CA MET A 33 -2.88 3.64 -10.01
C MET A 33 -2.50 3.58 -8.53
N ALA A 34 -1.96 2.45 -8.08
CA ALA A 34 -1.50 2.25 -6.72
C ALA A 34 -0.04 1.78 -6.68
N HIS A 35 0.75 2.23 -5.71
CA HIS A 35 2.03 1.60 -5.39
C HIS A 35 1.85 0.44 -4.43
N ALA A 36 2.69 -0.58 -4.61
CA ALA A 36 2.97 -1.62 -3.64
C ALA A 36 4.43 -1.49 -3.19
N LYS A 37 4.58 -0.82 -2.06
CA LYS A 37 5.79 -0.66 -1.27
C LYS A 37 5.40 -0.77 0.20
N ASP A 38 6.38 -0.89 1.07
CA ASP A 38 6.16 -1.11 2.49
C ASP A 38 6.99 -0.14 3.34
N LEU A 39 6.71 -0.10 4.64
CA LEU A 39 7.33 0.77 5.63
C LEU A 39 7.54 0.03 6.96
N ASP A 40 8.58 0.40 7.69
CA ASP A 40 8.89 -0.08 9.04
C ASP A 40 8.52 0.92 10.14
N HIS A 41 8.35 2.20 9.81
CA HIS A 41 7.87 3.23 10.73
C HIS A 41 7.16 4.35 9.97
N ASP A 42 6.34 5.10 10.69
CA ASP A 42 5.67 6.30 10.18
C ASP A 42 6.58 7.55 10.21
N GLY A 43 6.13 8.61 9.54
CA GLY A 43 6.89 9.86 9.42
C GLY A 43 8.03 9.80 8.40
N GLU A 44 8.22 8.67 7.75
CA GLU A 44 9.08 8.49 6.59
C GLU A 44 8.33 7.85 5.43
N ALA A 45 8.77 8.16 4.21
CA ALA A 45 8.28 7.48 3.02
C ALA A 45 8.66 5.99 3.07
N GLY A 46 7.71 5.11 2.73
CA GLY A 46 7.97 3.69 2.58
C GLY A 46 9.11 3.41 1.59
N LYS A 47 10.10 2.66 2.06
CA LYS A 47 11.31 2.27 1.30
C LYS A 47 11.47 0.76 1.20
N LEU A 48 10.63 0.00 1.90
CA LEU A 48 10.73 -1.44 1.94
C LEU A 48 9.94 -2.06 0.79
N ALA A 49 10.35 -3.27 0.42
CA ALA A 49 9.67 -4.06 -0.59
C ALA A 49 8.31 -4.55 -0.04
N ALA A 50 7.30 -4.66 -0.90
CA ALA A 50 5.96 -5.07 -0.49
C ALA A 50 5.96 -6.40 0.28
N GLY A 51 5.38 -6.41 1.48
CA GLY A 51 5.24 -7.60 2.32
C GLY A 51 6.43 -7.86 3.24
N THR A 52 7.35 -6.91 3.38
CA THR A 52 8.50 -7.02 4.30
C THR A 52 8.45 -6.01 5.45
N GLY A 53 7.40 -5.20 5.53
CA GLY A 53 7.21 -4.18 6.55
C GLY A 53 5.90 -4.35 7.30
N LEU A 54 5.31 -3.21 7.67
CA LEU A 54 4.18 -3.11 8.57
C LEU A 54 2.88 -2.73 7.87
N LEU A 55 2.88 -2.36 6.59
CA LEU A 55 1.64 -1.98 5.90
C LEU A 55 0.66 -3.16 5.91
N ASP A 56 -0.56 -2.92 6.39
CA ASP A 56 -1.64 -3.89 6.29
C ASP A 56 -2.17 -3.93 4.85
N PHE A 57 -1.55 -4.80 4.05
CA PHE A 57 -1.95 -5.02 2.66
C PHE A 57 -3.35 -5.62 2.52
N ASP A 58 -3.87 -6.37 3.51
CA ASP A 58 -5.22 -6.93 3.40
C ASP A 58 -6.25 -5.79 3.43
N HIS A 59 -6.07 -4.84 4.35
CA HIS A 59 -6.92 -3.66 4.43
C HIS A 59 -6.73 -2.73 3.23
N TYR A 60 -5.49 -2.42 2.85
CA TYR A 60 -5.19 -1.55 1.70
C TYR A 60 -5.73 -2.09 0.37
N ILE A 61 -5.56 -3.38 0.08
CA ILE A 61 -6.15 -4.02 -1.11
C ILE A 61 -7.68 -4.09 -1.00
N GLY A 62 -8.22 -4.31 0.21
CA GLY A 62 -9.65 -4.24 0.46
C GLY A 62 -10.26 -2.89 0.10
N LEU A 63 -9.58 -1.79 0.43
CA LEU A 63 -10.01 -0.43 0.09
C LEU A 63 -9.96 -0.18 -1.42
N LEU A 64 -8.89 -0.61 -2.12
CA LEU A 64 -8.82 -0.56 -3.59
C LEU A 64 -10.00 -1.30 -4.22
N ARG A 65 -10.31 -2.51 -3.74
CA ARG A 65 -11.48 -3.26 -4.23
C ARG A 65 -12.80 -2.54 -3.92
N GLY A 66 -12.90 -1.93 -2.74
CA GLY A 66 -14.10 -1.19 -2.31
C GLY A 66 -14.47 -0.03 -3.21
N ILE A 67 -13.47 0.67 -3.76
CA ILE A 67 -13.68 1.76 -4.74
C ILE A 67 -13.82 1.26 -6.19
N GLY A 68 -13.84 -0.06 -6.42
CA GLY A 68 -13.93 -0.62 -7.77
C GLY A 68 -12.66 -0.43 -8.61
N PHE A 69 -11.50 -0.29 -7.96
CA PHE A 69 -10.23 -0.06 -8.64
C PHE A 69 -9.88 -1.18 -9.63
N ASP A 70 -9.66 -0.80 -10.90
CA ASP A 70 -9.26 -1.69 -12.00
C ASP A 70 -7.88 -1.32 -12.59
N GLY A 71 -7.18 -0.39 -11.93
CA GLY A 71 -5.89 0.13 -12.36
C GLY A 71 -4.70 -0.79 -12.05
N VAL A 72 -3.50 -0.27 -12.33
CA VAL A 72 -2.25 -1.01 -12.11
C VAL A 72 -1.75 -0.83 -10.67
N ILE A 73 -1.31 -1.95 -10.07
CA ILE A 73 -0.53 -1.95 -8.82
C ILE A 73 0.95 -2.10 -9.17
N LEU A 74 1.74 -1.06 -8.92
CA LEU A 74 3.15 -0.97 -9.28
C LEU A 74 4.04 -1.29 -8.08
N LEU A 75 4.87 -2.33 -8.21
CA LEU A 75 5.93 -2.64 -7.24
C LEU A 75 7.00 -1.54 -7.25
N HIS A 76 7.39 -1.07 -6.06
CA HIS A 76 8.41 -0.02 -5.89
C HIS A 76 9.17 -0.26 -4.57
N GLY A 77 10.44 0.14 -4.50
CA GLY A 77 11.26 0.03 -3.28
C GLY A 77 11.86 -1.35 -3.08
N LEU A 78 12.19 -2.05 -4.17
CA LEU A 78 12.72 -3.41 -4.16
C LEU A 78 13.98 -3.56 -5.01
N THR A 79 14.83 -4.53 -4.66
CA THR A 79 15.90 -5.05 -5.53
C THR A 79 15.36 -6.08 -6.52
N GLU A 80 16.18 -6.47 -7.50
CA GLU A 80 15.82 -7.50 -8.48
C GLU A 80 15.52 -8.85 -7.82
N GLU A 81 16.32 -9.23 -6.81
CA GLU A 81 16.18 -10.49 -6.08
C GLU A 81 14.90 -10.55 -5.24
N GLN A 82 14.37 -9.40 -4.83
CA GLN A 82 13.12 -9.31 -4.06
C GLN A 82 11.87 -9.40 -4.94
N ALA A 83 11.99 -9.18 -6.25
CA ALA A 83 10.83 -9.10 -7.15
C ALA A 83 9.97 -10.38 -7.16
N PRO A 84 10.52 -11.61 -7.25
CA PRO A 84 9.70 -12.83 -7.23
C PRO A 84 8.88 -12.95 -5.95
N GLY A 85 9.46 -12.63 -4.79
CA GLY A 85 8.79 -12.68 -3.49
C GLY A 85 7.65 -11.66 -3.39
N CYS A 86 7.89 -10.43 -3.83
CA CYS A 86 6.87 -9.38 -3.83
C CYS A 86 5.68 -9.73 -4.75
N ILE A 87 5.96 -10.30 -5.92
CA ILE A 87 4.93 -10.76 -6.86
C ILE A 87 4.08 -11.86 -6.22
N GLN A 88 4.73 -12.84 -5.58
CA GLN A 88 4.02 -13.93 -4.89
C GLN A 88 3.15 -13.39 -3.75
N PHE A 89 3.70 -12.50 -2.93
CA PHE A 89 3.00 -11.86 -1.83
C PHE A 89 1.75 -11.12 -2.32
N LEU A 90 1.89 -10.22 -3.30
CA LEU A 90 0.76 -9.46 -3.83
C LEU A 90 -0.30 -10.35 -4.48
N ARG A 91 0.11 -11.38 -5.23
CA ARG A 91 -0.86 -12.35 -5.78
C ARG A 91 -1.67 -13.01 -4.67
N GLY A 92 -1.04 -13.34 -3.54
CA GLY A 92 -1.73 -13.87 -2.36
C GLY A 92 -2.79 -12.93 -1.77
N LYS A 93 -2.60 -11.61 -1.88
CA LYS A 93 -3.53 -10.58 -1.40
C LYS A 93 -4.63 -10.25 -2.40
N LEU A 94 -4.36 -10.44 -3.69
CA LEU A 94 -5.27 -10.15 -4.80
C LEU A 94 -6.23 -11.29 -5.15
N MET A 95 -6.09 -12.46 -4.51
CA MET A 95 -7.04 -13.57 -4.62
C MET A 95 -8.32 -13.35 -3.82
#